data_AF-A0A8X7BM11-F1
#
_entry.id   AF-A0A8X7BM11-F1
#
_cell.length_a   1.000
_cell.length_b   1.000
_cell.length_c   1.000
_cell.angle_alpha   90.00
_cell.angle_beta   90.00
_cell.angle_gamma   90.00
#
_symmetry.space_group_name_H-M   'P 1'
#
loop_
_entity.id
_entity.type
_entity.pdbx_description
1 polymer ?
#
loop_
_entity_poly.entity_id
_entity_poly.type
_entity_poly.pdbx_seq_one_letter_code
_entity_poly.pdbx_strand_id
1 'polypeptide(L)'
;MKVSFLYSTEPDGSFREVSRTIVSALDDAGIQIKFLGTWSYIYHHGYGENPFDRLVEQSYQESRIYVILGHNFEYLGMMISLQKRGLLDNGEYFVIGVDIEQYDNQNPMKYLKGLLKDEIEADSKKAFQSYLGVVASPPIGFEDFTAKVNKYMQLPPFNFPNPVSSFGGMKKVPAEGAYLYDAVYVYARALNECLINKEDPYDGREIMKYITGTTYFSEIFSLHFIIV
;
A
#
# COMPACT_ATOMS: atom_id res chain seq x y z
N MET A 1 -9.62 12.84 19.06
CA MET A 1 -9.78 13.22 17.63
C MET A 1 -10.97 12.46 17.06
N LYS A 2 -11.65 12.95 16.00
CA LYS A 2 -12.83 12.30 15.39
C LYS A 2 -12.64 12.16 13.89
N VAL A 3 -12.95 10.99 13.32
CA VAL A 3 -12.79 10.69 11.89
C VAL A 3 -14.01 9.96 11.32
N SER A 4 -14.16 10.02 10.01
CA SER A 4 -15.05 9.14 9.24
C SER A 4 -14.16 8.14 8.51
N PHE A 5 -14.39 6.85 8.71
CA PHE A 5 -13.60 5.79 8.07
C PHE A 5 -14.42 5.13 6.96
N LEU A 6 -13.90 5.13 5.75
CA LEU A 6 -14.50 4.50 4.58
C LEU A 6 -13.57 3.40 4.08
N TYR A 7 -14.09 2.20 3.81
CA TYR A 7 -13.26 1.15 3.22
C TYR A 7 -13.99 0.27 2.20
N SER A 8 -13.24 -0.22 1.21
CA SER A 8 -13.73 -1.17 0.22
C SER A 8 -13.99 -2.53 0.85
N THR A 9 -15.09 -3.16 0.45
CA THR A 9 -15.49 -4.53 0.79
C THR A 9 -15.53 -5.43 -0.43
N GLU A 10 -14.91 -4.98 -1.52
CA GLU A 10 -14.69 -5.76 -2.72
C GLU A 10 -14.03 -7.12 -2.35
N PRO A 11 -14.54 -8.26 -2.85
CA PRO A 11 -14.14 -9.59 -2.37
C PRO A 11 -12.68 -9.97 -2.59
N ASP A 12 -12.05 -9.47 -3.65
CA ASP A 12 -10.69 -9.86 -4.04
C ASP A 12 -9.61 -9.02 -3.32
N GLY A 13 -9.99 -7.93 -2.66
CA GLY A 13 -9.10 -7.06 -1.89
C GLY A 13 -8.87 -7.51 -0.44
N SER A 14 -7.63 -7.39 0.04
CA SER A 14 -7.26 -7.55 1.47
C SER A 14 -7.72 -6.39 2.37
N PHE A 15 -8.62 -5.53 1.87
CA PHE A 15 -9.04 -4.30 2.55
C PHE A 15 -9.84 -4.57 3.83
N ARG A 16 -10.56 -5.69 3.91
CA ARG A 16 -11.36 -6.03 5.09
C ARG A 16 -10.49 -6.39 6.29
N GLU A 17 -9.38 -7.08 6.06
CA GLU A 17 -8.42 -7.44 7.09
C GLU A 17 -7.67 -6.20 7.57
N VAL A 18 -7.22 -5.37 6.63
CA VAL A 18 -6.53 -4.11 6.94
C VAL A 18 -7.45 -3.13 7.66
N SER A 19 -8.75 -3.08 7.30
CA SER A 19 -9.70 -2.19 7.97
C SER A 19 -9.88 -2.53 9.44
N ARG A 20 -9.88 -3.82 9.81
CA ARG A 20 -9.91 -4.25 11.23
C ARG A 20 -8.70 -3.74 11.99
N THR A 21 -7.51 -3.85 11.39
CA THR A 21 -6.27 -3.35 11.99
C THR A 21 -6.31 -1.83 12.17
N ILE A 22 -6.79 -1.08 11.16
CA ILE A 22 -6.95 0.37 11.25
C ILE A 22 -7.94 0.74 12.36
N VAL A 23 -9.08 0.06 12.45
CA VAL A 23 -10.07 0.31 13.51
C VAL A 23 -9.45 0.11 14.89
N SER A 24 -8.72 -0.98 15.10
CA SER A 24 -7.99 -1.23 16.36
C SER A 24 -6.98 -0.14 16.65
N ALA A 25 -6.14 0.22 15.68
CA ALA A 25 -5.10 1.22 15.85
C ALA A 25 -5.68 2.63 16.15
N LEU A 26 -6.81 2.98 15.56
CA LEU A 26 -7.52 4.22 15.86
C LEU A 26 -8.08 4.21 17.29
N ASP A 27 -8.67 3.09 17.73
CA ASP A 27 -9.20 2.94 19.10
C ASP A 27 -8.09 3.00 20.15
N ASP A 28 -6.99 2.28 19.93
CA ASP A 28 -5.79 2.29 20.79
C ASP A 28 -5.19 3.71 20.92
N ALA A 29 -5.29 4.51 19.86
CA ALA A 29 -4.86 5.91 19.85
C ALA A 29 -5.90 6.90 20.41
N GLY A 30 -7.06 6.43 20.89
CA GLY A 30 -8.15 7.28 21.39
C GLY A 30 -8.83 8.13 20.31
N ILE A 31 -8.82 7.66 19.06
CA ILE A 31 -9.44 8.33 17.90
C ILE A 31 -10.82 7.72 17.66
N GLN A 32 -11.86 8.54 17.73
CA GLN A 32 -13.24 8.10 17.58
C GLN A 32 -13.65 8.05 16.11
N ILE A 33 -14.15 6.90 15.66
CA ILE A 33 -14.79 6.75 14.35
C ILE A 33 -16.26 7.16 14.50
N LYS A 34 -16.63 8.30 13.89
CA LYS A 34 -17.99 8.86 13.95
C LYS A 34 -18.90 8.31 12.85
N PHE A 35 -18.32 7.89 11.74
CA PHE A 35 -19.00 7.25 10.64
C PHE A 35 -18.12 6.14 10.08
N LEU A 36 -18.73 4.97 9.84
CA LEU A 36 -18.09 3.84 9.18
C LEU A 36 -18.87 3.52 7.91
N GLY A 37 -18.26 3.73 6.74
CA GLY A 37 -18.89 3.53 5.45
C GLY A 37 -18.14 2.50 4.60
N THR A 38 -18.86 1.85 3.70
CA THR A 38 -18.30 0.84 2.80
C THR A 38 -18.87 0.92 1.40
N TRP A 39 -18.10 0.51 0.42
CA TRP A 39 -18.55 0.21 -0.94
C TRP A 39 -18.07 -1.20 -1.33
N SER A 40 -18.72 -1.86 -2.29
CA SER A 40 -18.54 -3.30 -2.54
C SER A 40 -18.16 -3.65 -3.99
N TYR A 41 -17.82 -2.66 -4.81
CA TYR A 41 -17.45 -2.83 -6.21
C TYR A 41 -16.34 -1.86 -6.59
N ILE A 42 -15.52 -2.22 -7.56
CA ILE A 42 -14.45 -1.36 -8.07
C ILE A 42 -15.06 -0.14 -8.78
N TYR A 43 -14.71 1.06 -8.32
CA TYR A 43 -15.15 2.31 -8.94
C TYR A 43 -14.08 2.93 -9.83
N HIS A 44 -14.42 3.19 -11.09
CA HIS A 44 -13.59 3.99 -11.99
C HIS A 44 -14.23 5.35 -12.24
N HIS A 45 -13.52 6.42 -11.89
CA HIS A 45 -14.01 7.78 -12.10
C HIS A 45 -14.39 8.03 -13.57
N GLY A 46 -15.65 8.42 -13.80
CA GLY A 46 -16.23 8.63 -15.13
C GLY A 46 -16.99 7.43 -15.70
N TYR A 47 -16.99 6.29 -15.02
CA TYR A 47 -17.66 5.05 -15.45
C TYR A 47 -18.63 4.56 -14.37
N GLY A 48 -19.83 5.15 -14.33
CA GLY A 48 -20.90 4.77 -13.41
C GLY A 48 -21.19 5.80 -12.33
N GLU A 49 -22.12 5.45 -11.43
CA GLU A 49 -22.48 6.29 -10.29
C GLU A 49 -21.35 6.28 -9.25
N ASN A 50 -21.00 7.47 -8.77
CA ASN A 50 -19.94 7.66 -7.79
C ASN A 50 -20.43 7.21 -6.39
N PRO A 51 -19.94 6.09 -5.83
CA PRO A 51 -20.44 5.60 -4.54
C PRO A 51 -20.17 6.58 -3.40
N PHE A 52 -19.16 7.45 -3.56
CA PHE A 52 -18.77 8.42 -2.55
C PHE A 52 -19.74 9.57 -2.40
N ASP A 53 -20.60 9.87 -3.39
CA ASP A 53 -21.59 10.94 -3.30
C ASP A 53 -22.57 10.70 -2.15
N ARG A 54 -23.07 9.46 -2.03
CA ARG A 54 -23.94 9.08 -0.91
C ARG A 54 -23.17 8.98 0.40
N LEU A 55 -21.97 8.42 0.39
CA LEU A 55 -21.17 8.25 1.61
C LEU A 55 -20.82 9.61 2.24
N VAL A 56 -20.38 10.57 1.42
CA VAL A 56 -20.08 11.94 1.86
C VAL A 56 -21.32 12.65 2.38
N GLU A 57 -22.46 12.54 1.71
CA GLU A 57 -23.74 13.10 2.18
C GLU A 57 -24.09 12.61 3.59
N GLN A 58 -23.89 11.31 3.84
CA GLN A 58 -24.21 10.69 5.13
C GLN A 58 -23.25 11.05 6.25
N SER A 59 -22.03 11.51 5.95
CA SER A 59 -20.96 11.59 6.93
C SER A 59 -20.35 12.97 7.13
N TYR A 60 -20.57 13.94 6.24
CA TYR A 60 -19.84 15.22 6.29
C TYR A 60 -20.11 16.05 7.54
N GLN A 61 -21.27 15.87 8.19
CA GLN A 61 -21.59 16.56 9.44
C GLN A 61 -20.97 15.88 10.67
N GLU A 62 -20.53 14.63 10.54
CA GLU A 62 -20.04 13.82 11.66
C GLU A 62 -18.56 14.08 11.96
N SER A 63 -17.75 14.31 10.93
CA SER A 63 -16.34 14.63 11.06
C SER A 63 -15.80 15.39 9.84
N ARG A 64 -14.65 16.03 10.05
CA ARG A 64 -13.92 16.80 9.03
C ARG A 64 -12.72 16.05 8.43
N ILE A 65 -12.29 14.97 9.07
CA ILE A 65 -11.16 14.14 8.65
C ILE A 65 -11.71 12.80 8.17
N TYR A 66 -11.44 12.48 6.92
CA TYR A 66 -11.76 11.18 6.39
C TYR A 66 -10.52 10.30 6.30
N VAL A 67 -10.68 9.03 6.64
CA VAL A 67 -9.73 7.97 6.33
C VAL A 67 -10.39 7.09 5.27
N ILE A 68 -9.70 6.84 4.15
CA ILE A 68 -10.19 5.98 3.07
C ILE A 68 -9.21 4.83 2.80
N LEU A 69 -9.74 3.61 2.66
CA LEU A 69 -9.00 2.40 2.33
C LEU A 69 -9.66 1.67 1.16
N GLY A 70 -8.96 1.55 0.04
CA GLY A 70 -9.42 0.85 -1.16
C GLY A 70 -8.36 0.92 -2.25
N HIS A 71 -8.74 0.74 -3.50
CA HIS A 71 -7.78 0.98 -4.58
C HIS A 71 -7.52 2.48 -4.74
N ASN A 72 -6.26 2.85 -4.93
CA ASN A 72 -5.86 4.26 -5.03
C ASN A 72 -6.61 5.07 -6.11
N PHE A 73 -6.97 4.45 -7.23
CA PHE A 73 -7.71 5.11 -8.31
C PHE A 73 -9.18 5.44 -7.92
N GLU A 74 -9.73 4.79 -6.89
CA GLU A 74 -11.07 5.06 -6.38
C GLU A 74 -11.09 6.36 -5.56
N TYR A 75 -9.96 6.75 -4.98
CA TYR A 75 -9.84 7.94 -4.12
C TYR A 75 -10.19 9.22 -4.89
N LEU A 76 -9.92 9.25 -6.19
CA LEU A 76 -10.37 10.33 -7.07
C LEU A 76 -11.89 10.55 -7.00
N GLY A 77 -12.68 9.48 -6.94
CA GLY A 77 -14.14 9.57 -6.78
C GLY A 77 -14.56 10.31 -5.52
N MET A 78 -13.91 9.98 -4.40
CA MET A 78 -14.16 10.61 -3.12
C MET A 78 -13.72 12.08 -3.11
N MET A 79 -12.52 12.37 -3.62
CA MET A 79 -12.00 13.74 -3.69
C MET A 79 -12.89 14.65 -4.53
N ILE A 80 -13.37 14.16 -5.68
CA ILE A 80 -14.31 14.90 -6.53
C ILE A 80 -15.66 15.09 -5.84
N SER A 81 -16.14 14.09 -5.09
CA SER A 81 -17.39 14.21 -4.35
C SER A 81 -17.34 15.33 -3.30
N LEU A 82 -16.26 15.38 -2.51
CA LEU A 82 -16.02 16.43 -1.53
C LEU A 82 -15.87 17.82 -2.19
N GLN A 83 -15.15 17.89 -3.31
CA GLN A 83 -14.93 19.15 -4.05
C GLN A 83 -16.22 19.70 -4.65
N LYS A 84 -17.06 18.85 -5.27
CA LYS A 84 -18.35 19.26 -5.84
C LYS A 84 -19.32 19.80 -4.78
N ARG A 85 -19.20 19.32 -3.54
CA ARG A 85 -19.97 19.80 -2.40
C ARG A 85 -19.38 21.08 -1.76
N GLY A 86 -18.22 21.55 -2.24
CA GLY A 86 -17.54 22.74 -1.72
C GLY A 86 -16.87 22.53 -0.36
N LEU A 87 -16.72 21.28 0.12
CA LEU A 87 -16.18 21.00 1.45
C LEU A 87 -14.67 21.30 1.54
N LEU A 88 -13.95 21.18 0.41
CA LEU A 88 -12.49 21.38 0.37
C LEU A 88 -12.08 22.85 0.17
N ASP A 89 -13.03 23.75 -0.12
CA ASP A 89 -12.73 25.11 -0.58
C ASP A 89 -12.07 25.98 0.49
N ASN A 90 -12.38 25.73 1.77
CA ASN A 90 -11.89 26.51 2.91
C ASN A 90 -10.79 25.79 3.70
N GLY A 91 -10.32 24.62 3.24
CA GLY A 91 -9.35 23.80 3.98
C GLY A 91 -9.88 23.23 5.30
N GLU A 92 -11.21 23.18 5.47
CA GLU A 92 -11.84 22.65 6.69
C GLU A 92 -11.90 21.12 6.71
N TYR A 93 -11.85 20.49 5.54
CA TYR A 93 -11.94 19.04 5.37
C TYR A 93 -10.64 18.49 4.79
N PHE A 94 -10.29 17.27 5.21
CA PHE A 94 -9.07 16.62 4.79
C PHE A 94 -9.27 15.11 4.64
N VAL A 95 -8.57 14.50 3.69
CA VAL A 95 -8.65 13.06 3.39
C VAL A 95 -7.28 12.41 3.57
N ILE A 96 -7.25 11.30 4.29
CA ILE A 96 -6.11 10.41 4.46
C ILE A 96 -6.41 9.12 3.69
N GLY A 97 -5.73 8.90 2.58
CA GLY A 97 -5.81 7.65 1.81
C GLY A 97 -4.77 6.65 2.27
N VAL A 98 -5.19 5.44 2.61
CA VAL A 98 -4.28 4.34 2.99
C VAL A 98 -4.11 3.43 1.80
N ASP A 99 -2.96 3.51 1.12
CA ASP A 99 -2.64 2.64 0.00
C ASP A 99 -1.82 1.44 0.49
N ILE A 100 -2.33 0.23 0.24
CA ILE A 100 -1.64 -1.03 0.54
C ILE A 100 -0.80 -1.51 -0.65
N GLU A 101 -0.92 -0.85 -1.80
CA GLU A 101 -0.09 -1.08 -2.97
C GLU A 101 1.18 -0.22 -2.92
N GLN A 102 2.18 -0.62 -3.72
CA GLN A 102 3.43 0.11 -3.83
C GLN A 102 3.25 1.42 -4.62
N TYR A 103 3.74 2.51 -4.05
CA TYR A 103 3.72 3.81 -4.73
C TYR A 103 4.57 3.80 -6.01
N ASP A 104 3.97 4.25 -7.11
CA ASP A 104 4.61 4.35 -8.42
C ASP A 104 5.17 5.76 -8.64
N ASN A 105 6.45 5.91 -8.30
CA ASN A 105 7.18 7.16 -8.47
C ASN A 105 7.47 7.50 -9.95
N GLN A 106 7.35 6.53 -10.87
CA GLN A 106 7.57 6.75 -12.30
C GLN A 106 6.35 7.41 -12.96
N ASN A 107 5.17 7.25 -12.37
CA ASN A 107 3.94 7.85 -12.87
C ASN A 107 3.06 8.45 -11.75
N PRO A 108 3.54 9.50 -11.05
CA PRO A 108 2.80 10.11 -9.94
C PRO A 108 1.50 10.78 -10.39
N MET A 109 1.39 11.14 -11.67
CA MET A 109 0.21 11.81 -12.20
C MET A 109 -1.01 10.89 -12.32
N LYS A 110 -0.81 9.56 -12.35
CA LYS A 110 -1.91 8.59 -12.45
C LYS A 110 -2.89 8.67 -11.28
N TYR A 111 -2.42 9.08 -10.10
CA TYR A 111 -3.23 9.18 -8.88
C TYR A 111 -4.22 10.37 -8.91
N LEU A 112 -4.03 11.31 -9.84
CA LEU A 112 -4.83 12.53 -9.95
C LEU A 112 -5.84 12.49 -11.11
N LYS A 113 -5.95 11.38 -11.84
CA LYS A 113 -6.80 11.29 -13.04
C LYS A 113 -7.51 9.95 -13.17
N GLY A 114 -8.59 9.93 -13.94
CA GLY A 114 -9.33 8.71 -14.25
C GLY A 114 -8.49 7.75 -15.10
N LEU A 115 -8.75 6.45 -14.98
CA LEU A 115 -7.97 5.36 -15.60
C LEU A 115 -7.68 5.56 -17.10
N LEU A 116 -8.66 6.06 -17.85
CA LEU A 116 -8.60 6.25 -19.30
C LEU A 116 -8.55 7.73 -19.71
N LYS A 117 -8.15 8.63 -18.80
CA LYS A 117 -8.01 10.05 -19.08
C LYS A 117 -6.54 10.43 -19.25
N ASP A 118 -6.27 11.24 -20.27
CA ASP A 118 -4.92 11.75 -20.53
C ASP A 118 -4.61 12.96 -19.63
N GLU A 119 -5.61 13.79 -19.37
CA GLU A 119 -5.49 15.05 -18.63
C GLU A 119 -6.00 14.95 -17.18
N ILE A 120 -5.45 15.80 -16.32
CA ILE A 120 -5.93 16.01 -14.95
C ILE A 120 -6.95 17.13 -14.96
N GLU A 121 -8.15 16.84 -14.45
CA GLU A 121 -9.23 17.81 -14.30
C GLU A 121 -8.87 18.90 -13.29
N ALA A 122 -9.33 20.13 -13.53
CA ALA A 122 -9.11 21.26 -12.62
C ALA A 122 -9.64 20.97 -11.20
N ASP A 123 -10.81 20.35 -11.10
CA ASP A 123 -11.42 19.96 -9.83
C ASP A 123 -10.58 18.91 -9.10
N SER A 124 -10.03 17.92 -9.82
CA SER A 124 -9.11 16.94 -9.24
C SER A 124 -7.87 17.61 -8.66
N LYS A 125 -7.22 18.48 -9.45
CA LYS A 125 -6.02 19.20 -9.01
C LYS A 125 -6.29 20.04 -7.76
N LYS A 126 -7.45 20.68 -7.67
CA LYS A 126 -7.86 21.45 -6.48
C LYS A 126 -8.15 20.54 -5.30
N ALA A 127 -8.93 19.48 -5.51
CA ALA A 127 -9.35 18.57 -4.45
C ALA A 127 -8.16 17.90 -3.75
N PHE A 128 -7.19 17.40 -4.51
CA PHE A 128 -6.02 16.69 -3.98
C PHE A 128 -5.06 17.59 -3.18
N GLN A 129 -5.27 18.91 -3.12
CA GLN A 129 -4.57 19.76 -2.16
C GLN A 129 -4.96 19.47 -0.71
N SER A 130 -6.12 18.84 -0.50
CA SER A 130 -6.64 18.42 0.81
C SER A 130 -6.50 16.91 1.04
N TYR A 131 -5.51 16.27 0.41
CA TYR A 131 -5.26 14.83 0.47
C TYR A 131 -3.85 14.50 0.99
N LEU A 132 -3.76 13.48 1.84
CA LEU A 132 -2.52 12.82 2.26
C LEU A 132 -2.59 11.34 1.94
N GLY A 133 -1.63 10.85 1.17
CA GLY A 133 -1.43 9.41 0.97
C GLY A 133 -0.51 8.83 2.03
N VAL A 134 -0.96 7.77 2.70
CA VAL A 134 -0.15 6.89 3.55
C VAL A 134 0.12 5.63 2.74
N VAL A 135 1.38 5.47 2.33
CA VAL A 135 1.81 4.40 1.41
C VAL A 135 3.12 3.80 1.90
N ALA A 136 3.36 2.53 1.58
CA ALA A 136 4.67 1.93 1.83
C ALA A 136 5.74 2.66 1.01
N SER A 137 6.89 2.95 1.63
CA SER A 137 7.99 3.60 0.92
C SER A 137 8.46 2.72 -0.25
N PRO A 138 8.66 3.30 -1.45
CA PRO A 138 9.17 2.52 -2.57
C PRO A 138 10.59 2.03 -2.27
N PRO A 139 10.95 0.80 -2.68
CA PRO A 139 12.28 0.24 -2.48
C PRO A 139 13.31 1.03 -3.31
N ILE A 140 14.44 1.36 -2.70
CA ILE A 140 15.59 1.96 -3.37
C ILE A 140 16.45 0.83 -3.96
N GLY A 141 16.87 0.91 -5.22
CA GLY A 141 17.75 -0.12 -5.83
C GLY A 141 17.04 -1.38 -6.36
N PHE A 142 15.70 -1.37 -6.41
CA PHE A 142 14.90 -2.51 -6.84
C PHE A 142 15.12 -2.92 -8.31
N GLU A 143 15.60 -2.00 -9.14
CA GLU A 143 15.95 -2.28 -10.55
C GLU A 143 17.11 -3.26 -10.66
N ASP A 144 18.15 -3.12 -9.83
CA ASP A 144 19.30 -4.03 -9.81
C ASP A 144 18.90 -5.43 -9.34
N PHE A 145 18.03 -5.50 -8.32
CA PHE A 145 17.43 -6.75 -7.89
C PHE A 145 16.65 -7.42 -9.02
N THR A 146 15.78 -6.65 -9.68
CA THR A 146 14.97 -7.11 -10.81
C THR A 146 15.85 -7.63 -11.95
N ALA A 147 16.93 -6.94 -12.29
CA ALA A 147 17.89 -7.37 -13.31
C ALA A 147 18.58 -8.69 -12.94
N LYS A 148 19.01 -8.85 -11.68
CA LYS A 148 19.60 -10.11 -11.18
C LYS A 148 18.59 -11.25 -11.23
N VAL A 149 17.35 -11.04 -10.77
CA VAL A 149 16.30 -12.07 -10.80
C VAL A 149 16.03 -12.51 -12.24
N ASN A 150 15.86 -11.55 -13.17
CA ASN A 150 15.65 -11.85 -14.58
C ASN A 150 16.82 -12.63 -15.18
N LYS A 151 18.07 -12.34 -14.78
CA LYS A 151 19.25 -13.09 -15.21
C LYS A 151 19.23 -14.52 -14.66
N TYR A 152 19.08 -14.71 -13.35
CA TYR A 152 19.17 -16.04 -12.71
C TYR A 152 18.00 -16.96 -13.08
N MET A 153 16.81 -16.41 -13.32
CA MET A 153 15.69 -17.19 -13.83
C MET A 153 15.98 -17.88 -15.16
N GLN A 154 16.81 -17.26 -16.02
CA GLN A 154 17.16 -17.81 -17.33
C GLN A 154 18.27 -18.87 -17.26
N LEU A 155 18.96 -18.98 -16.13
CA LEU A 155 20.02 -19.97 -15.92
C LEU A 155 19.45 -21.27 -15.32
N PRO A 156 20.15 -22.41 -15.44
CA PRO A 156 19.82 -23.62 -14.68
C PRO A 156 19.81 -23.35 -13.16
N PRO A 157 18.95 -24.02 -12.38
CA PRO A 157 18.01 -25.07 -12.78
C PRO A 157 16.68 -24.55 -13.34
N PHE A 158 16.44 -23.24 -13.29
CA PHE A 158 15.15 -22.63 -13.62
C PHE A 158 14.85 -22.63 -15.12
N ASN A 159 15.80 -22.20 -15.95
CA ASN A 159 15.68 -22.16 -17.42
C ASN A 159 14.38 -21.48 -17.92
N PHE A 160 13.91 -20.43 -17.23
CA PHE A 160 12.75 -19.64 -17.62
C PHE A 160 13.17 -18.44 -18.48
N PRO A 161 12.97 -18.46 -19.81
CA PRO A 161 13.35 -17.37 -20.69
C PRO A 161 12.53 -16.12 -20.40
N ASN A 162 13.14 -14.94 -20.52
CA ASN A 162 12.42 -13.67 -20.43
C ASN A 162 11.69 -13.39 -21.75
N PRO A 163 10.34 -13.42 -21.79
CA PRO A 163 9.57 -13.29 -23.02
C PRO A 163 9.67 -11.90 -23.68
N VAL A 164 10.09 -10.87 -22.93
CA VAL A 164 10.25 -9.49 -23.42
C VAL A 164 11.71 -9.11 -23.67
N SER A 165 12.64 -10.06 -23.56
CA SER A 165 14.07 -9.82 -23.79
C SER A 165 14.36 -9.26 -25.19
N SER A 166 13.67 -9.76 -26.23
CA SER A 166 13.80 -9.28 -27.62
C SER A 166 13.42 -7.81 -27.82
N PHE A 167 12.67 -7.22 -26.89
CA PHE A 167 12.26 -5.82 -26.90
C PHE A 167 13.09 -4.96 -25.93
N GLY A 168 14.17 -5.50 -25.36
CA GLY A 168 14.97 -4.84 -24.33
C GLY A 168 14.28 -4.70 -22.98
N GLY A 169 13.14 -5.38 -22.77
CA GLY A 169 12.37 -5.33 -21.54
C GLY A 169 12.82 -6.35 -20.49
N MET A 170 12.51 -6.06 -19.23
CA MET A 170 12.64 -6.99 -18.11
C MET A 170 11.27 -7.32 -17.53
N LYS A 171 11.09 -8.56 -17.05
CA LYS A 171 9.91 -8.91 -16.27
C LYS A 171 9.94 -8.12 -14.97
N LYS A 172 8.88 -7.38 -14.65
CA LYS A 172 8.73 -6.72 -13.35
C LYS A 172 8.61 -7.79 -12.27
N VAL A 173 9.48 -7.71 -11.27
CA VAL A 173 9.43 -8.58 -10.09
C VAL A 173 8.53 -7.88 -9.07
N PRO A 174 7.54 -8.57 -8.48
CA PRO A 174 6.70 -7.97 -7.44
C PRO A 174 7.52 -7.80 -6.13
N ALA A 175 7.14 -6.84 -5.28
CA ALA A 175 7.89 -6.52 -4.06
C ALA A 175 7.98 -7.71 -3.09
N GLU A 176 6.98 -8.58 -3.10
CA GLU A 176 6.92 -9.83 -2.35
C GLU A 176 8.09 -10.77 -2.69
N GLY A 177 8.58 -10.73 -3.94
CA GLY A 177 9.76 -11.48 -4.34
C GLY A 177 11.03 -11.01 -3.61
N ALA A 178 11.13 -9.71 -3.35
CA ALA A 178 12.18 -9.14 -2.53
C ALA A 178 12.02 -9.49 -1.04
N TYR A 179 10.79 -9.50 -0.51
CA TYR A 179 10.54 -9.92 0.87
C TYR A 179 10.93 -11.38 1.12
N LEU A 180 10.65 -12.27 0.16
CA LEU A 180 11.09 -13.66 0.23
C LEU A 180 12.61 -13.80 0.18
N TYR A 181 13.28 -12.97 -0.64
CA TYR A 181 14.73 -12.94 -0.68
C TYR A 181 15.32 -12.54 0.69
N ASP A 182 14.81 -11.46 1.28
CA ASP A 182 15.26 -10.99 2.59
C ASP A 182 14.98 -12.00 3.71
N ALA A 183 13.83 -12.69 3.67
CA ALA A 183 13.47 -13.70 4.66
C ALA A 183 14.51 -14.82 4.76
N VAL A 184 15.12 -15.22 3.63
CA VAL A 184 16.20 -16.22 3.62
C VAL A 184 17.45 -15.70 4.33
N TYR A 185 17.82 -14.43 4.13
CA TYR A 185 18.98 -13.82 4.78
C TYR A 185 18.76 -13.64 6.28
N VAL A 186 17.58 -13.17 6.67
CA VAL A 186 17.17 -13.08 8.08
C VAL A 186 17.28 -14.44 8.76
N TYR A 187 16.73 -15.49 8.13
CA TYR A 187 16.81 -16.85 8.65
C TYR A 187 18.25 -17.35 8.74
N ALA A 188 19.05 -17.19 7.68
CA ALA A 188 20.43 -17.65 7.65
C ALA A 188 21.28 -16.98 8.73
N ARG A 189 21.07 -15.69 8.98
CA ARG A 189 21.74 -14.95 10.06
C ARG A 189 21.31 -15.48 11.44
N ALA A 190 20.01 -15.66 11.67
CA ALA A 190 19.51 -16.20 12.93
C ALA A 190 20.01 -17.63 13.21
N LEU A 191 20.03 -18.49 12.18
CA LEU A 191 20.60 -19.83 12.27
C LEU A 191 22.09 -19.79 12.61
N ASN A 192 22.84 -18.87 12.00
CA ASN A 192 24.26 -18.71 12.32
C ASN A 192 24.47 -18.31 13.79
N GLU A 193 23.69 -17.38 14.33
CA GLU A 193 23.73 -17.01 15.76
C GLU A 193 23.38 -18.21 16.66
N CYS A 194 22.33 -18.95 16.34
CA CYS A 194 21.93 -20.18 17.05
C CYS A 194 23.10 -21.19 17.11
N LEU A 195 23.78 -21.41 15.99
CA LEU A 195 24.92 -22.34 15.90
C LEU A 195 26.14 -21.83 16.69
N ILE A 196 26.45 -20.54 16.63
CA ILE A 196 27.55 -19.92 17.39
C ILE A 196 27.32 -20.09 18.90
N ASN A 197 26.08 -19.91 19.35
CA ASN A 197 25.69 -20.08 20.75
C ASN A 197 25.50 -21.55 21.16
N LYS A 198 25.72 -22.50 20.24
CA LYS A 198 25.58 -23.96 20.46
C LYS A 198 24.17 -24.37 20.91
N GLU A 199 23.17 -23.62 20.47
CA GLU A 199 21.76 -23.96 20.66
C GLU A 199 21.30 -24.93 19.56
N ASP A 200 20.14 -25.56 19.76
CA ASP A 200 19.63 -26.58 18.84
C ASP A 200 19.04 -25.92 17.56
N PRO A 201 19.67 -26.09 16.38
CA PRO A 201 19.16 -25.51 15.14
C PRO A 201 17.90 -26.21 14.61
N TYR A 202 17.46 -27.31 15.24
CA TYR A 202 16.19 -27.97 14.93
C TYR A 202 15.06 -27.51 15.86
N ASP A 203 15.35 -26.75 16.92
CA ASP A 203 14.34 -26.06 17.72
C ASP A 203 14.06 -24.67 17.14
N GLY A 204 12.97 -24.56 16.40
CA GLY A 204 12.57 -23.29 15.80
C GLY A 204 12.41 -22.15 16.81
N ARG A 205 12.14 -22.44 18.09
CA ARG A 205 12.03 -21.39 19.13
C ARG A 205 13.39 -20.76 19.42
N GLU A 206 14.47 -21.54 19.39
CA GLU A 206 15.83 -21.03 19.59
C GLU A 206 16.22 -20.10 18.43
N ILE A 207 15.93 -20.49 17.19
CA ILE A 207 16.15 -19.64 16.01
C ILE A 207 15.33 -18.34 16.09
N MET A 208 14.05 -18.44 16.47
CA MET A 208 13.17 -17.27 16.52
C MET A 208 13.65 -16.18 17.49
N LYS A 209 14.37 -16.52 18.57
CA LYS A 209 14.96 -15.55 19.50
C LYS A 209 15.90 -14.56 18.80
N TYR A 210 16.59 -15.00 17.75
CA TYR A 210 17.51 -14.18 16.97
C TYR A 210 16.84 -13.46 15.80
N ILE A 211 15.56 -13.74 15.55
CA ILE A 211 14.76 -13.08 14.52
C ILE A 211 13.96 -11.94 15.16
N THR A 212 13.19 -12.22 16.22
CA THR A 212 12.29 -11.26 16.86
C THR A 212 13.05 -10.14 17.58
N GLY A 213 12.50 -8.93 17.55
CA GLY A 213 13.09 -7.75 18.16
C GLY A 213 14.35 -7.22 17.46
N THR A 214 14.70 -7.76 16.28
CA THR A 214 15.89 -7.35 15.54
C THR A 214 15.54 -6.43 14.37
N THR A 215 16.50 -5.57 14.00
CA THR A 215 16.42 -4.76 12.78
C THR A 215 17.25 -5.41 11.69
N TYR A 216 16.64 -5.60 10.53
CA TYR A 216 17.33 -6.05 9.33
C TYR A 216 17.38 -4.91 8.30
N PHE A 217 18.58 -4.67 7.80
CA PHE A 217 18.85 -3.78 6.67
C PHE A 217 19.12 -4.66 5.47
N SER A 218 18.27 -4.58 4.45
CA SER A 218 18.56 -5.31 3.21
C SER A 218 19.72 -4.66 2.48
N GLU A 219 20.75 -5.45 2.17
CA GLU A 219 21.90 -4.99 1.40
C GLU A 219 21.55 -4.73 -0.08
N ILE A 220 20.35 -5.13 -0.52
CA ILE A 220 19.94 -5.07 -1.92
C ILE A 220 18.97 -3.91 -2.18
N PHE A 221 18.15 -3.56 -1.20
CA PHE A 221 17.26 -2.41 -1.28
C PHE A 221 17.16 -1.79 0.11
N SER A 222 17.06 -0.46 0.23
CA SER A 222 17.03 0.24 1.53
C SER A 222 15.73 0.01 2.34
N LEU A 223 15.30 -1.24 2.49
CA LEU A 223 14.23 -1.65 3.37
C LEU A 223 14.72 -1.88 4.78
N HIS A 224 13.89 -1.41 5.71
CA HIS A 224 14.11 -1.46 7.14
C HIS A 224 12.91 -2.18 7.74
N PHE A 225 13.16 -3.31 8.37
CA PHE A 225 12.13 -4.05 9.09
C PHE A 225 12.48 -4.11 10.57
N ILE A 226 11.49 -3.86 11.41
CA ILE A 226 11.48 -4.36 12.78
C ILE A 226 10.72 -5.67 12.72
N ILE A 227 11.40 -6.76 13.05
CA ILE A 227 10.76 -8.07 13.09
C ILE A 227 10.15 -8.24 14.47
N VAL A 228 8.83 -8.15 14.57
CA VAL A 228 8.06 -8.28 15.82
C VAL A 228 7.80 -9.72 16.17
#